data_AF-A0A8J3FLU4-F1
#
_entry.id   AF-A0A8J3FLU4-F1
#
_cell.length_a   1.000
_cell.length_b   1.000
_cell.length_c   1.000
_cell.angle_alpha   90.00
_cell.angle_beta   90.00
_cell.angle_gamma   90.00
#
_symmetry.space_group_name_H-M   'P 1'
#
loop_
_entity.id
_entity.type
_entity.pdbx_description
1 polymer ?
#
loop_
_entity_poly.entity_id
_entity_poly.type
_entity_poly.pdbx_seq_one_letter_code
_entity_poly.pdbx_strand_id
1 'polypeptide(L)'
;MTREYRPSSPWAAFVAQAGGLVAGFALDAAYGDPRRGHPVAGFGRFAAFLERATYRPGRGAGAVFAGLAVAAPVLVGVAVQRATRRRPVLRGVAVAAGTWAVLGGRTLRREATVMADALDAGDLDRARARLGHLCGRDPAALDAAGLARATVESVAENTSDAVVAPLCWGAVAGLPGLLGYRAVNTLDAMVGHRSPRYARFGTPAARLDDLANLAASRLTGLLIVAVAPLAGADRAQAWRVFRRDRADHPSPNAGQCEAAMAGALGVRLGGRNAYAGRTETRPLLGDGPAPGADAARRAARLSGLVGLAGVLCAVAAVGAGGALARILGRRGRPAGVGPPDRTGGRAAPPEEVPASRRRAVAAGRQR
;
A
#
# COMPACT_ATOMS: atom_id res chain seq x y z
N MET A 1 7.04 13.37 42.53
CA MET A 1 7.75 12.90 41.32
C MET A 1 6.79 12.90 40.13
N THR A 2 6.55 14.05 39.52
CA THR A 2 5.83 14.17 38.25
C THR A 2 6.79 13.77 37.13
N ARG A 3 6.60 12.58 36.56
CA ARG A 3 7.35 12.09 35.40
C ARG A 3 7.20 13.14 34.29
N GLU A 4 8.26 13.88 33.99
CA GLU A 4 8.30 14.78 32.84
C GLU A 4 7.94 13.98 31.59
N TYR A 5 6.74 14.25 31.08
CA TYR A 5 6.21 13.60 29.90
C TYR A 5 6.99 14.13 28.68
N ARG A 6 8.02 13.40 28.26
CA ARG A 6 8.72 13.68 27.00
C ARG A 6 7.75 13.39 25.84
N PRO A 7 7.42 14.37 24.98
CA PRO A 7 6.69 14.08 23.76
C PRO A 7 7.48 13.03 22.97
N SER A 8 6.80 11.94 22.57
CA SER A 8 7.39 10.90 21.73
C SER A 8 8.03 11.56 20.51
N SER A 9 9.34 11.38 20.35
CA SER A 9 10.06 12.00 19.24
C SER A 9 9.41 11.58 17.91
N PRO A 10 9.37 12.47 16.89
CA PRO A 10 8.86 12.11 15.56
C PRO A 10 9.47 10.80 15.03
N TRP A 11 10.70 10.51 15.43
CA TRP A 11 11.39 9.25 15.14
C TRP A 11 10.68 8.00 15.63
N ALA A 12 10.15 8.00 16.86
CA ALA A 12 9.46 6.84 17.41
C ALA A 12 8.22 6.46 16.57
N ALA A 13 7.56 7.45 15.96
CA ALA A 13 6.45 7.23 15.05
C ALA A 13 6.89 6.59 13.72
N PHE A 14 8.02 7.05 13.15
CA PHE A 14 8.59 6.46 11.93
C PHE A 14 9.07 5.02 12.16
N VAL A 15 9.75 4.76 13.28
CA VAL A 15 10.18 3.40 13.67
C VAL A 15 8.97 2.49 13.88
N ALA A 16 7.92 2.96 14.56
CA ALA A 16 6.69 2.19 14.74
C ALA A 16 6.01 1.86 13.40
N GLN A 17 5.99 2.80 12.45
CA GLN A 17 5.40 2.58 11.14
C GLN A 17 6.23 1.60 10.30
N ALA A 18 7.55 1.79 10.22
CA ALA A 18 8.44 0.88 9.51
C ALA A 18 8.40 -0.54 10.12
N GLY A 19 8.49 -0.65 11.44
CA GLY A 19 8.36 -1.93 12.14
C GLY A 19 6.99 -2.59 11.95
N GLY A 20 5.92 -1.78 11.91
CA GLY A 20 4.57 -2.26 11.59
C GLY A 20 4.46 -2.82 10.17
N LEU A 21 5.00 -2.14 9.16
CA LEU A 21 5.01 -2.62 7.78
C LEU A 21 5.76 -3.95 7.64
N VAL A 22 6.94 -4.06 8.28
CA VAL A 22 7.74 -5.30 8.29
C VAL A 22 7.00 -6.43 9.00
N ALA A 23 6.45 -6.16 10.19
CA ALA A 23 5.73 -7.16 10.96
C ALA A 23 4.47 -7.64 10.21
N GLY A 24 3.69 -6.73 9.62
CA GLY A 24 2.51 -7.11 8.84
C GLY A 24 2.85 -7.89 7.56
N PHE A 25 3.94 -7.54 6.87
CA PHE A 25 4.45 -8.33 5.75
C PHE A 25 4.88 -9.73 6.19
N ALA A 26 5.58 -9.84 7.33
CA ALA A 26 5.96 -11.14 7.89
C ALA A 26 4.73 -11.99 8.29
N LEU A 27 3.68 -11.35 8.83
CA LEU A 27 2.41 -12.00 9.13
C LEU A 27 1.70 -12.51 7.87
N ASP A 28 1.64 -11.72 6.78
CA ASP A 28 1.14 -12.21 5.49
C ASP A 28 1.99 -13.39 4.99
N ALA A 29 3.31 -13.25 5.02
CA ALA A 29 4.21 -14.31 4.57
C ALA A 29 4.06 -15.60 5.37
N ALA A 30 3.74 -15.54 6.66
CA ALA A 30 3.55 -16.71 7.53
C ALA A 30 2.14 -17.31 7.45
N TYR A 31 1.11 -16.47 7.56
CA TYR A 31 -0.28 -16.92 7.75
C TYR A 31 -1.16 -16.70 6.51
N GLY A 32 -0.87 -15.67 5.71
CA GLY A 32 -1.69 -15.26 4.57
C GLY A 32 -3.03 -14.70 5.02
N ASP A 33 -4.02 -14.76 4.12
CA ASP A 33 -5.34 -14.22 4.37
C ASP A 33 -6.11 -15.02 5.45
N PRO A 34 -6.78 -14.36 6.41
CA PRO A 34 -7.67 -15.05 7.34
C PRO A 34 -8.83 -15.73 6.61
N ARG A 35 -9.04 -17.03 6.89
CA ARG A 35 -10.10 -17.85 6.25
C ARG A 35 -11.53 -17.38 6.53
N ARG A 36 -11.76 -16.74 7.69
CA ARG A 36 -13.08 -16.24 8.12
C ARG A 36 -12.92 -14.83 8.66
N GLY A 37 -13.95 -14.00 8.46
CA GLY A 37 -13.96 -12.64 8.97
C GLY A 37 -12.92 -11.71 8.33
N HIS A 38 -12.48 -12.01 7.10
CA HIS A 38 -11.46 -11.21 6.42
C HIS A 38 -11.90 -9.73 6.32
N PRO A 39 -11.08 -8.76 6.77
CA PRO A 39 -11.45 -7.35 6.75
C PRO A 39 -11.86 -6.84 5.36
N VAL A 40 -11.12 -7.22 4.32
CA VAL A 40 -11.47 -6.94 2.91
C VAL A 40 -12.82 -7.52 2.50
N ALA A 41 -13.16 -8.75 2.91
CA ALA A 41 -14.49 -9.31 2.64
C ALA A 41 -15.61 -8.57 3.40
N GLY A 42 -15.32 -8.10 4.61
CA GLY A 42 -16.22 -7.19 5.36
C GLY A 42 -16.45 -5.88 4.63
N PHE A 43 -15.38 -5.27 4.13
CA PHE A 43 -15.45 -4.09 3.28
C PHE A 43 -16.25 -4.34 2.00
N GLY A 44 -16.04 -5.47 1.32
CA GLY A 44 -16.81 -5.84 0.13
C GLY A 44 -18.31 -5.95 0.40
N ARG A 45 -18.73 -6.50 1.55
CA ARG A 45 -20.15 -6.53 1.95
C ARG A 45 -20.71 -5.12 2.19
N PHE A 46 -19.94 -4.26 2.86
CA PHE A 46 -20.30 -2.86 3.06
C PHE A 46 -20.41 -2.10 1.74
N ALA A 47 -19.45 -2.27 0.83
CA ALA A 47 -19.46 -1.69 -0.49
C ALA A 47 -20.66 -2.19 -1.30
N ALA A 48 -20.98 -3.49 -1.27
CA ALA A 48 -22.17 -4.01 -1.94
C ALA A 48 -23.48 -3.43 -1.38
N PHE A 49 -23.55 -3.18 -0.07
CA PHE A 49 -24.68 -2.48 0.54
C PHE A 49 -24.79 -1.03 0.03
N LEU A 50 -23.69 -0.29 0.01
CA LEU A 50 -23.65 1.06 -0.52
C LEU A 50 -23.98 1.11 -2.02
N GLU A 51 -23.50 0.15 -2.81
CA GLU A 51 -23.77 0.03 -4.23
C GLU A 51 -25.28 -0.08 -4.45
N ARG A 52 -25.97 -0.99 -3.74
CA ARG A 52 -27.44 -1.10 -3.82
C ARG A 52 -28.17 0.19 -3.50
N ALA A 53 -27.69 0.96 -2.52
CA ALA A 53 -28.33 2.22 -2.12
C ALA A 53 -28.03 3.40 -3.07
N THR A 54 -26.90 3.36 -3.77
CA THR A 54 -26.41 4.50 -4.59
C THR A 54 -26.45 4.25 -6.09
N TYR A 55 -26.72 3.01 -6.53
CA TYR A 55 -26.61 2.61 -7.93
C TYR A 55 -27.55 3.42 -8.83
N ARG A 56 -26.94 4.10 -9.80
CA ARG A 56 -27.59 4.65 -10.99
C ARG A 56 -26.64 4.47 -12.17
N PRO A 57 -27.12 4.25 -13.41
CA PRO A 57 -26.29 3.98 -14.59
C PRO A 57 -25.57 5.24 -15.11
N GLY A 58 -24.73 5.86 -14.27
CA GLY A 58 -24.03 7.11 -14.54
C GLY A 58 -22.77 7.28 -13.68
N ARG A 59 -21.80 8.02 -14.23
CA ARG A 59 -20.49 8.23 -13.60
C ARG A 59 -20.57 9.05 -12.30
N GLY A 60 -21.51 9.99 -12.20
CA GLY A 60 -21.69 10.77 -10.97
C GLY A 60 -22.07 9.92 -9.76
N ALA A 61 -23.04 9.01 -9.93
CA ALA A 61 -23.42 8.06 -8.89
C ALA A 61 -22.26 7.12 -8.52
N GLY A 62 -21.51 6.66 -9.53
CA GLY A 62 -20.29 5.88 -9.33
C GLY A 62 -19.21 6.60 -8.52
N ALA A 63 -19.03 7.90 -8.75
CA ALA A 63 -18.05 8.72 -8.04
C ALA A 63 -18.46 8.95 -6.58
N VAL A 64 -19.76 9.21 -6.33
CA VAL A 64 -20.31 9.30 -4.97
C VAL A 64 -20.15 7.97 -4.24
N PHE A 65 -20.49 6.86 -4.88
CA PHE A 65 -20.31 5.51 -4.36
C PHE A 65 -18.85 5.26 -3.95
N ALA A 66 -17.92 5.45 -4.89
CA ALA A 66 -16.50 5.21 -4.64
C ALA A 66 -15.96 6.12 -3.52
N GLY A 67 -16.33 7.41 -3.52
CA GLY A 67 -15.94 8.36 -2.49
C GLY A 67 -16.42 7.96 -1.10
N LEU A 68 -17.71 7.62 -0.96
CA LEU A 68 -18.30 7.20 0.32
C LEU A 68 -17.68 5.88 0.82
N ALA A 69 -17.53 4.91 -0.07
CA ALA A 69 -16.98 3.61 0.28
C ALA A 69 -15.52 3.72 0.73
N VAL A 70 -14.67 4.49 0.03
CA VAL A 70 -13.25 4.69 0.40
C VAL A 70 -13.09 5.58 1.64
N ALA A 71 -13.96 6.57 1.83
CA ALA A 71 -13.87 7.48 2.98
C ALA A 71 -13.95 6.72 4.32
N ALA A 72 -14.80 5.71 4.44
CA ALA A 72 -14.96 4.95 5.69
C ALA A 72 -13.65 4.30 6.19
N PRO A 73 -12.95 3.43 5.42
CA PRO A 73 -11.68 2.84 5.85
C PRO A 73 -10.56 3.88 6.04
N VAL A 74 -10.54 4.95 5.22
CA VAL A 74 -9.57 6.04 5.40
C VAL A 74 -9.79 6.75 6.74
N LEU A 75 -11.04 7.09 7.09
CA LEU A 75 -11.39 7.75 8.35
C LEU A 75 -11.06 6.86 9.55
N VAL A 76 -11.31 5.55 9.46
CA VAL A 76 -10.88 4.58 10.49
C VAL A 76 -9.36 4.59 10.63
N GLY A 77 -8.61 4.50 9.53
CA GLY A 77 -7.16 4.57 9.54
C GLY A 77 -6.63 5.87 10.17
N VAL A 78 -7.26 7.01 9.86
CA VAL A 78 -6.91 8.32 10.41
C VAL A 78 -7.20 8.37 11.91
N ALA A 79 -8.38 7.90 12.34
CA ALA A 79 -8.78 7.88 13.74
C ALA A 79 -7.81 7.03 14.58
N VAL A 80 -7.51 5.81 14.13
CA VAL A 80 -6.57 4.90 14.81
C VAL A 80 -5.15 5.49 14.83
N GLN A 81 -4.68 6.06 13.73
CA GLN A 81 -3.35 6.68 13.67
C GLN A 81 -3.24 7.90 14.61
N ARG A 82 -4.31 8.70 14.74
CA ARG A 82 -4.37 9.82 15.70
C ARG A 82 -4.44 9.33 17.14
N ALA A 83 -5.26 8.32 17.43
CA ALA A 83 -5.40 7.75 18.78
C ALA A 83 -4.09 7.12 19.27
N THR A 84 -3.31 6.51 18.37
CA THR A 84 -2.05 5.84 18.72
C THR A 84 -0.81 6.74 18.60
N ARG A 85 -0.95 8.03 18.23
CA ARG A 85 0.16 8.95 17.94
C ARG A 85 1.20 9.10 19.06
N ARG A 86 0.78 8.93 20.32
CA ARG A 86 1.61 9.04 21.54
C ARG A 86 2.04 7.67 22.11
N ARG A 87 1.66 6.57 21.46
CA ARG A 87 1.86 5.18 21.91
C ARG A 87 2.55 4.38 20.81
N PRO A 88 3.89 4.50 20.65
CA PRO A 88 4.62 3.91 19.51
C PRO A 88 4.39 2.41 19.33
N VAL A 89 4.35 1.64 20.41
CA VAL A 89 4.07 0.19 20.36
C VAL A 89 2.68 -0.07 19.78
N LEU A 90 1.66 0.59 20.33
CA LEU A 90 0.27 0.42 19.85
C LEU A 90 0.12 0.89 18.39
N ARG A 91 0.83 1.94 17.99
CA ARG A 91 0.89 2.38 16.59
C ARG A 91 1.50 1.31 15.70
N GLY A 92 2.62 0.72 16.11
CA GLY A 92 3.28 -0.36 15.38
C GLY A 92 2.38 -1.57 15.22
N VAL A 93 1.69 -1.99 16.28
CA VAL A 93 0.70 -3.08 16.25
C VAL A 93 -0.45 -2.76 15.29
N ALA A 94 -1.00 -1.55 15.35
CA ALA A 94 -2.09 -1.14 14.46
C ALA A 94 -1.65 -1.12 12.98
N VAL A 95 -0.45 -0.63 12.69
CA VAL A 95 0.11 -0.65 11.32
C VAL A 95 0.39 -2.08 10.87
N ALA A 96 0.90 -2.96 11.74
CA ALA A 96 1.12 -4.36 11.43
C ALA A 96 -0.19 -5.09 11.10
N ALA A 97 -1.22 -4.91 11.93
CA ALA A 97 -2.54 -5.48 11.71
C ALA A 97 -3.16 -4.96 10.41
N GLY A 98 -3.07 -3.64 10.16
CA GLY A 98 -3.55 -3.04 8.91
C GLY A 98 -2.79 -3.57 7.69
N THR A 99 -1.47 -3.68 7.78
CA THR A 99 -0.63 -4.20 6.69
C THR A 99 -0.97 -5.65 6.39
N TRP A 100 -1.01 -6.52 7.40
CA TRP A 100 -1.42 -7.92 7.22
C TRP A 100 -2.83 -8.05 6.62
N ALA A 101 -3.77 -7.22 7.05
CA ALA A 101 -5.15 -7.26 6.56
C ALA A 101 -5.33 -6.83 5.10
N VAL A 102 -4.40 -6.05 4.54
CA VAL A 102 -4.50 -5.52 3.17
C VAL A 102 -3.60 -6.23 2.18
N LEU A 103 -2.51 -6.83 2.63
CA LEU A 103 -1.64 -7.64 1.79
C LEU A 103 -2.33 -8.95 1.41
N GLY A 104 -1.98 -9.48 0.23
CA GLY A 104 -2.46 -10.79 -0.25
C GLY A 104 -1.36 -11.61 -0.93
N GLY A 105 -0.10 -11.34 -0.59
CA GLY A 105 1.06 -11.87 -1.29
C GLY A 105 1.20 -13.39 -1.14
N ARG A 106 1.01 -13.92 0.09
CA ARG A 106 1.10 -15.37 0.31
C ARG A 106 0.01 -16.13 -0.42
N THR A 107 -1.23 -15.63 -0.41
CA THR A 107 -2.36 -16.25 -1.12
C THR A 107 -2.11 -16.27 -2.62
N LEU A 108 -1.66 -15.14 -3.19
CA LEU A 108 -1.33 -15.05 -4.62
C LEU A 108 -0.29 -16.10 -5.05
N ARG A 109 0.82 -16.19 -4.31
CA ARG A 109 1.88 -17.18 -4.60
C ARG A 109 1.39 -18.60 -4.44
N ARG A 110 0.53 -18.87 -3.45
CA ARG A 110 -0.04 -20.20 -3.22
C ARG A 110 -0.92 -20.63 -4.39
N GLU A 111 -1.82 -19.78 -4.87
CA GLU A 111 -2.69 -20.13 -6.00
C GLU A 111 -1.88 -20.34 -7.30
N ALA A 112 -0.80 -19.57 -7.51
CA ALA A 112 0.13 -19.79 -8.62
C ALA A 112 0.86 -21.14 -8.51
N THR A 113 1.33 -21.53 -7.33
CA THR A 113 1.94 -22.84 -7.10
C THR A 113 0.93 -23.98 -7.30
N VAL A 114 -0.30 -23.84 -6.79
CA VAL A 114 -1.36 -24.85 -6.97
C VAL A 114 -1.72 -25.02 -8.45
N MET A 115 -1.74 -23.93 -9.22
CA MET A 115 -1.90 -24.00 -10.67
C MET A 115 -0.73 -24.73 -11.32
N ALA A 116 0.51 -24.39 -10.97
CA ALA A 116 1.70 -25.05 -11.51
C ALA A 116 1.67 -26.57 -11.25
N ASP A 117 1.34 -26.98 -10.01
CA ASP A 117 1.22 -28.41 -9.65
C ASP A 117 0.13 -29.12 -10.47
N ALA A 118 -1.01 -28.48 -10.71
CA ALA A 118 -2.08 -29.07 -11.53
C ALA A 118 -1.66 -29.21 -13.00
N LEU A 119 -0.97 -28.22 -13.54
CA LEU A 119 -0.47 -28.23 -14.91
C LEU A 119 0.66 -29.27 -15.10
N ASP A 120 1.57 -29.39 -14.14
CA ASP A 120 2.63 -30.42 -14.13
C ASP A 120 2.02 -31.84 -14.11
N ALA A 121 0.89 -32.01 -13.43
CA ALA A 121 0.16 -33.29 -13.36
C ALA A 121 -0.76 -33.55 -14.57
N GLY A 122 -0.91 -32.60 -15.50
CA GLY A 122 -1.86 -32.69 -16.62
C GLY A 122 -3.34 -32.60 -16.22
N ASP A 123 -3.64 -32.20 -14.98
CA ASP A 123 -4.99 -32.09 -14.42
C ASP A 123 -5.62 -30.73 -14.77
N LEU A 124 -6.12 -30.63 -16.00
CA LEU A 124 -6.71 -29.40 -16.52
C LEU A 124 -8.00 -29.01 -15.82
N ASP A 125 -8.79 -29.95 -15.34
CA ASP A 125 -10.05 -29.65 -14.67
C ASP A 125 -9.79 -28.97 -13.32
N ARG A 126 -8.81 -29.48 -12.56
CA ARG A 126 -8.32 -28.80 -11.35
C ARG A 126 -7.74 -27.43 -11.67
N ALA A 127 -6.95 -27.30 -12.74
CA ALA A 127 -6.36 -26.02 -13.13
C ALA A 127 -7.45 -24.99 -13.49
N ARG A 128 -8.47 -25.38 -14.26
CA ARG A 128 -9.62 -24.55 -14.62
C ARG A 128 -10.43 -24.11 -13.40
N ALA A 129 -10.69 -25.02 -12.47
CA ALA A 129 -11.39 -24.71 -11.22
C ALA A 129 -10.65 -23.69 -10.34
N ARG A 130 -9.33 -23.55 -10.52
CA ARG A 130 -8.48 -22.63 -9.75
C ARG A 130 -8.34 -21.24 -10.37
N LEU A 131 -8.52 -21.11 -11.69
CA LEU A 131 -8.27 -19.84 -12.38
C LEU A 131 -9.10 -18.67 -11.83
N GLY A 132 -10.34 -18.95 -11.41
CA GLY A 132 -11.25 -17.94 -10.84
C GLY A 132 -10.74 -17.30 -9.53
N HIS A 133 -9.75 -17.89 -8.86
CA HIS A 133 -9.09 -17.28 -7.70
C HIS A 133 -8.02 -16.25 -8.08
N LEU A 134 -7.62 -16.20 -9.36
CA LEU A 134 -6.57 -15.32 -9.87
C LEU A 134 -7.13 -14.22 -10.79
N CYS A 135 -8.06 -14.57 -11.68
CA CYS A 135 -8.67 -13.62 -12.60
C CYS A 135 -10.07 -14.06 -13.05
N GLY A 136 -10.84 -13.11 -13.61
CA GLY A 136 -12.20 -13.35 -14.12
C GLY A 136 -12.30 -13.88 -15.56
N ARG A 137 -11.24 -14.51 -16.10
CA ARG A 137 -11.26 -15.10 -17.45
C ARG A 137 -12.08 -16.38 -17.46
N ASP A 138 -12.65 -16.72 -18.62
CA ASP A 138 -13.35 -17.99 -18.78
C ASP A 138 -12.32 -19.13 -18.89
N PRO A 139 -12.24 -20.05 -17.89
CA PRO A 139 -11.28 -21.13 -17.92
C PRO A 139 -11.66 -22.25 -18.90
N ALA A 140 -12.94 -22.36 -19.30
CA ALA A 140 -13.44 -23.52 -20.02
C ALA A 140 -12.76 -23.71 -21.39
N ALA A 141 -12.46 -22.59 -22.07
CA ALA A 141 -11.83 -22.58 -23.38
C ALA A 141 -10.29 -22.56 -23.35
N LEU A 142 -9.66 -22.60 -22.16
CA LEU A 142 -8.20 -22.52 -22.03
C LEU A 142 -7.57 -23.91 -21.99
N ASP A 143 -6.46 -24.03 -22.72
CA ASP A 143 -5.52 -25.14 -22.67
C ASP A 143 -4.46 -24.90 -21.57
N ALA A 144 -3.53 -25.85 -21.41
CA ALA A 144 -2.48 -25.77 -20.40
C ALA A 144 -1.65 -24.48 -20.50
N ALA A 145 -1.26 -24.09 -21.72
CA ALA A 145 -0.50 -22.87 -21.98
C ALA A 145 -1.33 -21.60 -21.69
N GLY A 146 -2.61 -21.59 -22.04
CA GLY A 146 -3.54 -20.51 -21.73
C GLY A 146 -3.74 -20.31 -20.23
N LEU A 147 -3.86 -21.40 -19.47
CA LEU A 147 -3.97 -21.40 -18.00
C LEU A 147 -2.67 -20.91 -17.33
N ALA A 148 -1.52 -21.40 -17.79
CA ALA A 148 -0.21 -20.94 -17.34
C ALA A 148 -0.03 -19.44 -17.63
N ARG A 149 -0.38 -18.99 -18.84
CA ARG A 149 -0.29 -17.58 -19.25
C ARG A 149 -1.16 -16.69 -18.38
N ALA A 150 -2.44 -17.04 -18.23
CA ALA A 150 -3.36 -16.28 -17.39
C ALA A 150 -2.87 -16.20 -15.93
N THR A 151 -2.23 -17.26 -15.44
CA THR A 151 -1.62 -17.29 -14.11
C THR A 151 -0.41 -16.36 -14.00
N VAL A 152 0.52 -16.42 -14.95
CA VAL A 152 1.72 -15.55 -14.95
C VAL A 152 1.33 -14.08 -15.05
N GLU A 153 0.40 -13.73 -15.94
CA GLU A 153 -0.13 -12.37 -16.07
C GLU A 153 -0.79 -11.89 -14.77
N SER A 154 -1.65 -12.74 -14.18
CA SER A 154 -2.33 -12.43 -12.92
C SER A 154 -1.36 -12.29 -11.75
N VAL A 155 -0.29 -13.09 -11.68
CA VAL A 155 0.76 -12.96 -10.66
C VAL A 155 1.53 -11.67 -10.85
N ALA A 156 1.85 -11.29 -12.09
CA ALA A 156 2.57 -10.06 -12.37
C ALA A 156 1.77 -8.83 -11.93
N GLU A 157 0.52 -8.72 -12.37
CA GLU A 157 -0.39 -7.62 -12.04
C GLU A 157 -0.67 -7.56 -10.53
N ASN A 158 -1.13 -8.67 -9.93
CA ASN A 158 -1.49 -8.69 -8.51
C ASN A 158 -0.29 -8.60 -7.57
N THR A 159 0.95 -8.83 -8.02
CA THR A 159 2.13 -8.52 -7.19
C THR A 159 2.21 -7.02 -6.93
N SER A 160 1.83 -6.20 -7.92
CA SER A 160 1.68 -4.77 -7.71
C SER A 160 0.54 -4.48 -6.73
N ASP A 161 -0.66 -4.98 -7.05
CA ASP A 161 -1.88 -4.58 -6.36
C ASP A 161 -2.00 -5.12 -4.94
N ALA A 162 -1.58 -6.35 -4.72
CA ALA A 162 -1.73 -7.01 -3.42
C ALA A 162 -0.50 -6.85 -2.51
N VAL A 163 0.60 -6.28 -3.02
CA VAL A 163 1.85 -6.18 -2.24
C VAL A 163 2.51 -4.81 -2.36
N VAL A 164 3.01 -4.45 -3.54
CA VAL A 164 3.84 -3.24 -3.68
C VAL A 164 3.04 -1.98 -3.44
N ALA A 165 1.85 -1.85 -4.02
CA ALA A 165 1.02 -0.66 -3.91
C ALA A 165 0.52 -0.41 -2.47
N PRO A 166 -0.01 -1.40 -1.71
CA PRO A 166 -0.33 -1.21 -0.30
C PRO A 166 0.90 -0.76 0.50
N LEU A 167 2.08 -1.35 0.27
CA LEU A 167 3.31 -0.95 0.97
C LEU A 167 3.73 0.49 0.63
N CYS A 168 3.60 0.92 -0.63
CA CYS A 168 3.85 2.30 -1.05
C CYS A 168 2.92 3.28 -0.33
N TRP A 169 1.61 3.02 -0.36
CA TRP A 169 0.62 3.87 0.31
C TRP A 169 0.77 3.84 1.83
N GLY A 170 1.15 2.70 2.40
CA GLY A 170 1.51 2.55 3.80
C GLY A 170 2.76 3.32 4.20
N ALA A 171 3.76 3.43 3.32
CA ALA A 171 4.93 4.27 3.55
C ALA A 171 4.57 5.77 3.52
N VAL A 172 3.75 6.18 2.54
CA VAL A 172 3.36 7.59 2.33
C VAL A 172 2.41 8.11 3.40
N ALA A 173 1.32 7.38 3.67
CA ALA A 173 0.22 7.86 4.49
C ALA A 173 -0.01 7.04 5.77
N GLY A 174 0.71 5.92 5.97
CA GLY A 174 0.52 5.05 7.12
C GLY A 174 -0.76 4.23 7.00
N LEU A 175 -1.48 4.06 8.12
CA LEU A 175 -2.69 3.25 8.17
C LEU A 175 -3.83 3.76 7.25
N PRO A 176 -4.09 5.08 7.12
CA PRO A 176 -5.01 5.60 6.12
C PRO A 176 -4.66 5.18 4.69
N GLY A 177 -3.36 5.15 4.34
CA GLY A 177 -2.89 4.75 3.02
C GLY A 177 -3.11 3.28 2.73
N LEU A 178 -2.74 2.41 3.69
CA LEU A 178 -2.96 0.96 3.60
C LEU A 178 -4.43 0.64 3.34
N LEU A 179 -5.31 1.14 4.21
CA LEU A 179 -6.73 0.83 4.16
C LEU A 179 -7.42 1.51 2.97
N GLY A 180 -7.05 2.76 2.66
CA GLY A 180 -7.61 3.52 1.55
C GLY A 180 -7.26 2.90 0.21
N TYR A 181 -5.99 2.55 -0.02
CA TYR A 181 -5.58 1.88 -1.25
C TYR A 181 -6.29 0.53 -1.41
N ARG A 182 -6.33 -0.30 -0.36
CA ARG A 182 -7.02 -1.60 -0.45
C ARG A 182 -8.51 -1.44 -0.74
N ALA A 183 -9.15 -0.41 -0.19
CA ALA A 183 -10.52 -0.10 -0.51
C ALA A 183 -10.69 0.24 -2.00
N VAL A 184 -9.85 1.14 -2.54
CA VAL A 184 -9.84 1.49 -3.98
C VAL A 184 -9.70 0.25 -4.86
N ASN A 185 -8.69 -0.58 -4.60
CA ASN A 185 -8.44 -1.80 -5.35
C ASN A 185 -9.59 -2.81 -5.25
N THR A 186 -10.21 -2.93 -4.07
CA THR A 186 -11.37 -3.81 -3.90
C THR A 186 -12.59 -3.29 -4.69
N LEU A 187 -12.79 -1.97 -4.75
CA LEU A 187 -13.89 -1.39 -5.53
C LEU A 187 -13.69 -1.61 -7.04
N ASP A 188 -12.47 -1.51 -7.56
CA ASP A 188 -12.19 -1.83 -8.96
C ASP A 188 -12.53 -3.30 -9.27
N ALA A 189 -12.09 -4.24 -8.43
CA ALA A 189 -12.43 -5.65 -8.58
C ALA A 189 -13.94 -5.93 -8.54
N MET A 190 -14.71 -5.15 -7.75
CA MET A 190 -16.16 -5.34 -7.62
C MET A 190 -16.98 -4.70 -8.75
N VAL A 191 -16.64 -3.46 -9.15
CA VAL A 191 -17.47 -2.67 -10.08
C VAL A 191 -16.70 -2.07 -11.24
N GLY A 192 -15.37 -2.05 -11.21
CA GLY A 192 -14.53 -1.44 -12.25
C GLY A 192 -14.41 -2.26 -13.54
N HIS A 193 -14.62 -3.57 -13.47
CA HIS A 193 -14.68 -4.45 -14.64
C HIS A 193 -15.75 -4.02 -15.67
N ARG A 194 -15.47 -4.27 -16.95
CA ARG A 194 -16.36 -3.90 -18.06
C ARG A 194 -17.56 -4.84 -18.13
N SER A 195 -18.69 -4.42 -17.57
CA SER A 195 -19.99 -5.07 -17.72
C SER A 195 -21.06 -4.07 -18.19
N PRO A 196 -22.17 -4.53 -18.83
CA PRO A 196 -23.29 -3.65 -19.17
C PRO A 196 -23.83 -2.87 -17.96
N ARG A 197 -23.89 -3.52 -16.79
CA ARG A 197 -24.34 -2.91 -15.52
C ARG A 197 -23.40 -1.80 -15.02
N TYR A 198 -22.09 -2.00 -15.11
CA TYR A 198 -21.11 -1.11 -14.49
C TYR A 198 -20.34 -0.21 -15.47
N ALA A 199 -20.60 -0.29 -16.78
CA ALA A 199 -19.85 0.45 -17.80
C ALA A 199 -19.66 1.96 -17.48
N ARG A 200 -20.69 2.62 -16.94
CA ARG A 200 -20.62 4.03 -16.48
C ARG A 200 -20.45 4.17 -14.97
N PHE A 201 -21.13 3.34 -14.18
CA PHE A 201 -21.10 3.43 -12.71
C PHE A 201 -19.74 3.04 -12.14
N GLY A 202 -19.08 2.03 -12.70
CA GLY A 202 -17.76 1.54 -12.29
C GLY A 202 -16.58 2.38 -12.77
N THR A 203 -16.76 3.22 -13.80
CA THR A 203 -15.65 3.99 -14.39
C THR A 203 -14.85 4.79 -13.35
N PRO A 204 -15.48 5.51 -12.39
CA PRO A 204 -14.73 6.27 -11.39
C PRO A 204 -13.87 5.39 -10.49
N ALA A 205 -14.35 4.19 -10.10
CA ALA A 205 -13.57 3.25 -9.29
C ALA A 205 -12.35 2.74 -10.07
N ALA A 206 -12.54 2.32 -11.33
CA ALA A 206 -11.45 1.87 -12.19
C ALA A 206 -10.40 2.96 -12.45
N ARG A 207 -10.84 4.20 -12.69
CA ARG A 207 -9.91 5.33 -12.89
C ARG A 207 -9.16 5.70 -11.62
N LEU A 208 -9.81 5.59 -10.46
CA LEU A 208 -9.18 5.85 -9.17
C LEU A 208 -8.12 4.78 -8.86
N ASP A 209 -8.41 3.51 -9.14
CA ASP A 209 -7.42 2.44 -9.01
C ASP A 209 -6.25 2.64 -9.98
N ASP A 210 -6.54 2.89 -11.26
CA ASP A 210 -5.53 3.19 -12.28
C ASP A 210 -4.55 4.26 -11.79
N LEU A 211 -5.08 5.37 -11.25
CA LEU A 211 -4.31 6.49 -10.72
C LEU A 211 -3.51 6.09 -9.47
N ALA A 212 -4.13 5.38 -8.54
CA ALA A 212 -3.51 4.96 -7.29
C ALA A 212 -2.36 3.97 -7.50
N ASN A 213 -2.40 3.22 -8.62
CA ASN A 213 -1.40 2.22 -8.98
C ASN A 213 -0.29 2.74 -9.90
N LEU A 214 -0.36 3.96 -10.45
CA LEU A 214 0.64 4.45 -11.43
C LEU A 214 2.09 4.34 -10.95
N ALA A 215 2.38 4.80 -9.75
CA ALA A 215 3.73 4.76 -9.20
C ALA A 215 4.13 3.34 -8.79
N ALA A 216 3.20 2.60 -8.17
CA ALA A 216 3.45 1.28 -7.64
C ALA A 216 3.69 0.23 -8.75
N SER A 217 2.95 0.31 -9.87
CA SER A 217 3.13 -0.59 -11.02
C SER A 217 4.51 -0.43 -11.67
N ARG A 218 4.97 0.81 -11.82
CA ARG A 218 6.31 1.14 -12.32
C ARG A 218 7.39 0.64 -11.36
N LEU A 219 7.22 0.90 -10.07
CA LEU A 219 8.13 0.37 -9.06
C LEU A 219 8.15 -1.17 -9.12
N THR A 220 7.00 -1.81 -9.26
CA THR A 220 6.88 -3.28 -9.37
C THR A 220 7.67 -3.81 -10.56
N GLY A 221 7.50 -3.23 -11.75
CA GLY A 221 8.27 -3.59 -12.94
C GLY A 221 9.78 -3.43 -12.74
N LEU A 222 10.22 -2.32 -12.13
CA LEU A 222 11.63 -2.08 -11.80
C LEU A 222 12.17 -3.08 -10.77
N LEU A 223 11.38 -3.42 -9.75
CA LEU A 223 11.73 -4.42 -8.75
C LEU A 223 11.86 -5.81 -9.37
N ILE A 224 10.95 -6.20 -10.27
CA ILE A 224 11.05 -7.47 -11.02
C ILE A 224 12.39 -7.53 -11.76
N VAL A 225 12.75 -6.47 -12.51
CA VAL A 225 14.04 -6.40 -13.21
C VAL A 225 15.22 -6.50 -12.23
N ALA A 226 15.14 -5.80 -11.10
CA ALA A 226 16.22 -5.78 -10.11
C ALA A 226 16.45 -7.14 -9.45
N VAL A 227 15.37 -7.86 -9.11
CA VAL A 227 15.46 -9.15 -8.41
C VAL A 227 15.53 -10.37 -9.33
N ALA A 228 15.38 -10.18 -10.65
CA ALA A 228 15.44 -11.26 -11.64
C ALA A 228 16.65 -12.22 -11.46
N PRO A 229 17.90 -11.76 -11.24
CA PRO A 229 19.05 -12.65 -11.05
C PRO A 229 18.91 -13.58 -9.84
N LEU A 230 18.23 -13.14 -8.78
CA LEU A 230 18.02 -13.94 -7.57
C LEU A 230 17.06 -15.11 -7.81
N ALA A 231 16.30 -15.08 -8.90
CA ALA A 231 15.44 -16.16 -9.36
C ALA A 231 16.03 -16.93 -10.56
N GLY A 232 17.34 -16.76 -10.84
CA GLY A 232 18.03 -17.41 -11.95
C GLY A 232 17.65 -16.87 -13.34
N ALA A 233 17.12 -15.64 -13.41
CA ALA A 233 16.73 -15.00 -14.66
C ALA A 233 17.76 -13.96 -15.15
N ASP A 234 17.81 -13.74 -16.46
CA ASP A 234 18.66 -12.69 -17.05
C ASP A 234 18.04 -11.29 -16.85
N ARG A 235 18.70 -10.47 -16.02
CA ARG A 235 18.34 -9.07 -15.79
C ARG A 235 18.39 -8.22 -17.06
N ALA A 236 19.35 -8.46 -17.96
CA ALA A 236 19.46 -7.69 -19.19
C ALA A 236 18.26 -7.96 -20.11
N GLN A 237 17.83 -9.22 -20.20
CA GLN A 237 16.59 -9.59 -20.88
C GLN A 237 15.35 -8.99 -20.23
N ALA A 238 15.21 -9.11 -18.90
CA ALA A 238 14.09 -8.51 -18.16
C ALA A 238 13.98 -7.01 -18.43
N TRP A 239 15.10 -6.28 -18.38
CA TRP A 239 15.17 -4.86 -18.67
C TRP A 239 14.81 -4.53 -20.12
N ARG A 240 15.32 -5.30 -21.09
CA ARG A 240 15.07 -5.09 -22.51
C ARG A 240 13.57 -5.19 -22.84
N VAL A 241 12.93 -6.27 -22.38
CA VAL A 241 11.48 -6.51 -22.60
C VAL A 241 10.66 -5.48 -21.84
N PHE A 242 10.96 -5.22 -20.56
CA PHE A 242 10.28 -4.16 -19.79
C PHE A 242 10.36 -2.81 -20.50
N ARG A 243 11.51 -2.45 -21.07
CA ARG A 243 11.67 -1.18 -21.77
C ARG A 243 10.91 -1.09 -23.08
N ARG A 244 10.89 -2.18 -23.83
CA ARG A 244 10.29 -2.25 -25.17
C ARG A 244 8.76 -2.31 -25.08
N ASP A 245 8.21 -3.16 -24.21
CA ASP A 245 6.81 -3.61 -24.32
C ASP A 245 5.86 -2.98 -23.27
N ARG A 246 6.38 -2.37 -22.19
CA ARG A 246 5.56 -1.91 -21.05
C ARG A 246 4.46 -0.90 -21.38
N ALA A 247 4.56 -0.22 -22.52
CA ALA A 247 3.64 0.84 -22.95
C ALA A 247 2.58 0.33 -23.93
N ASP A 248 2.69 -0.90 -24.42
CA ASP A 248 1.77 -1.44 -25.42
C ASP A 248 0.46 -1.91 -24.79
N HIS A 249 0.48 -2.26 -23.51
CA HIS A 249 -0.69 -2.77 -22.81
C HIS A 249 -1.79 -1.69 -22.62
N PRO A 250 -3.08 -2.01 -22.82
CA PRO A 250 -4.18 -1.04 -22.68
C PRO A 250 -4.32 -0.42 -21.27
N SER A 251 -4.01 -1.19 -20.23
CA SER A 251 -3.89 -0.68 -18.85
C SER A 251 -2.54 0.02 -18.66
N PRO A 252 -2.53 1.24 -18.08
CA PRO A 252 -1.31 1.99 -17.81
C PRO A 252 -0.43 1.37 -16.70
N ASN A 253 -0.95 0.34 -16.03
CA ASN A 253 -0.33 -0.34 -14.88
C ASN A 253 0.09 -1.76 -15.21
N ALA A 254 -0.82 -2.58 -15.75
CA ALA A 254 -0.56 -4.00 -15.95
C ALA A 254 0.63 -4.25 -16.90
N GLY A 255 0.77 -3.45 -17.98
CA GLY A 255 1.90 -3.56 -18.90
C GLY A 255 3.27 -3.37 -18.24
N GLN A 256 3.37 -2.57 -17.19
CA GLN A 256 4.61 -2.37 -16.43
C GLN A 256 5.06 -3.68 -15.77
N CYS A 257 4.11 -4.40 -15.18
CA CYS A 257 4.37 -5.61 -14.41
C CYS A 257 4.51 -6.82 -15.33
N GLU A 258 3.57 -6.99 -16.27
CA GLU A 258 3.54 -8.11 -17.21
C GLU A 258 4.77 -8.12 -18.13
N ALA A 259 5.19 -6.98 -18.69
CA ALA A 259 6.38 -6.93 -19.56
C ALA A 259 7.67 -7.28 -18.79
N ALA A 260 7.83 -6.77 -17.56
CA ALA A 260 8.97 -7.11 -16.72
C ALA A 260 8.99 -8.60 -16.36
N MET A 261 7.83 -9.17 -16.02
CA MET A 261 7.68 -10.59 -15.69
C MET A 261 7.96 -11.47 -16.92
N ALA A 262 7.42 -11.13 -18.08
CA ALA A 262 7.67 -11.84 -19.35
C ALA A 262 9.17 -11.90 -19.67
N GLY A 263 9.86 -10.75 -19.55
CA GLY A 263 11.30 -10.66 -19.76
C GLY A 263 12.12 -11.44 -18.73
N ALA A 264 11.74 -11.41 -17.45
CA ALA A 264 12.43 -12.17 -16.41
C ALA A 264 12.22 -13.68 -16.56
N LEU A 265 11.03 -14.12 -16.95
CA LEU A 265 10.74 -15.54 -17.13
C LEU A 265 11.25 -16.09 -18.46
N GLY A 266 11.51 -15.22 -19.44
CA GLY A 266 11.87 -15.61 -20.80
C GLY A 266 10.68 -16.22 -21.54
N VAL A 267 9.47 -15.70 -21.32
CA VAL A 267 8.22 -16.19 -21.92
C VAL A 267 7.52 -15.07 -22.70
N ARG A 268 6.48 -15.43 -23.45
CA ARG A 268 5.59 -14.48 -24.12
C ARG A 268 4.20 -14.47 -23.49
N LEU A 269 3.74 -13.28 -23.11
CA LEU A 269 2.41 -13.01 -22.56
C LEU A 269 1.55 -12.25 -23.58
N GLY A 270 0.28 -12.02 -23.24
CA GLY A 270 -0.69 -11.33 -24.09
C GLY A 270 -1.35 -12.23 -25.12
N GLY A 271 -1.90 -11.64 -26.18
CA GLY A 271 -2.67 -12.34 -27.21
C GLY A 271 -4.17 -12.42 -26.88
N ARG A 272 -4.85 -13.43 -27.44
CA ARG A 272 -6.31 -13.58 -27.31
C ARG A 272 -6.72 -14.03 -25.91
N ASN A 273 -7.56 -13.24 -25.25
CA ASN A 273 -8.18 -13.50 -23.96
C ASN A 273 -9.70 -13.61 -24.11
N ALA A 274 -10.28 -14.68 -23.58
CA ALA A 274 -11.72 -14.89 -23.52
C ALA A 274 -12.25 -14.64 -22.10
N TYR A 275 -13.30 -13.85 -22.01
CA TYR A 275 -14.10 -13.59 -20.82
C TYR A 275 -15.54 -14.01 -21.11
N ALA A 276 -16.38 -14.16 -20.09
CA ALA A 276 -17.79 -14.51 -20.25
C ALA A 276 -18.50 -13.56 -21.25
N GLY A 277 -18.71 -14.03 -22.48
CA GLY A 277 -19.35 -13.28 -23.57
C GLY A 277 -18.49 -12.22 -24.29
N ARG A 278 -17.16 -12.17 -24.08
CA ARG A 278 -16.27 -11.19 -24.73
C ARG A 278 -14.89 -11.78 -25.04
N THR A 279 -14.35 -11.41 -26.20
CA THR A 279 -12.94 -11.64 -26.54
C THR A 279 -12.18 -10.31 -26.61
N GLU A 280 -10.99 -10.26 -26.04
CA GLU A 280 -10.05 -9.15 -26.14
C GLU A 280 -8.70 -9.67 -26.64
N THR A 281 -8.10 -8.99 -27.62
CA THR A 281 -6.75 -9.29 -28.09
C THR A 281 -5.80 -8.26 -27.48
N ARG A 282 -4.89 -8.71 -26.63
CA ARG A 282 -3.83 -7.89 -26.04
C ARG A 282 -2.56 -7.98 -26.89
N PRO A 283 -1.73 -6.91 -26.94
CA PRO A 283 -0.40 -6.99 -27.53
C PRO A 283 0.44 -8.08 -26.88
N LEU A 284 1.38 -8.63 -27.64
CA LEU A 284 2.31 -9.63 -27.14
C LEU A 284 3.42 -8.94 -26.35
N LEU A 285 3.74 -9.48 -25.18
CA LEU A 285 4.82 -8.97 -24.33
C LEU A 285 5.88 -10.07 -24.19
N GLY A 286 7.13 -9.77 -24.53
CA GLY A 286 8.24 -10.71 -24.52
C GLY A 286 8.35 -11.61 -25.77
N ASP A 287 9.52 -12.23 -25.92
CA ASP A 287 9.92 -12.96 -27.14
C ASP A 287 9.98 -14.49 -26.96
N GLY A 288 9.66 -14.97 -25.75
CA GLY A 288 9.81 -16.38 -25.40
C GLY A 288 8.69 -17.31 -25.92
N PRO A 289 8.76 -18.60 -25.59
CA PRO A 289 7.66 -19.52 -25.80
C PRO A 289 6.44 -19.13 -24.95
N ALA A 290 5.30 -19.76 -25.22
CA ALA A 290 4.16 -19.70 -24.32
C ALA A 290 4.56 -20.26 -22.94
N PRO A 291 4.10 -19.66 -21.84
CA PRO A 291 4.45 -20.12 -20.50
C PRO A 291 3.85 -21.49 -20.21
N GLY A 292 4.58 -22.30 -19.45
CA GLY A 292 4.11 -23.55 -18.86
C GLY A 292 4.06 -23.50 -17.33
N ALA A 293 3.91 -24.66 -16.71
CA ALA A 293 3.86 -24.80 -15.24
C ALA A 293 5.10 -24.23 -14.52
N ASP A 294 6.31 -24.47 -15.05
CA ASP A 294 7.54 -23.90 -14.49
C ASP A 294 7.51 -22.36 -14.47
N ALA A 295 6.99 -21.72 -15.52
CA ALA A 295 6.87 -20.27 -15.57
C ALA A 295 5.93 -19.74 -14.48
N ALA A 296 4.81 -20.43 -14.20
CA ALA A 296 3.91 -20.07 -13.10
C ALA A 296 4.61 -20.20 -11.72
N ARG A 297 5.39 -21.27 -11.52
CA ARG A 297 6.16 -21.50 -10.29
C ARG A 297 7.26 -20.46 -10.10
N ARG A 298 7.97 -20.09 -11.16
CA ARG A 298 8.99 -19.03 -11.17
C ARG A 298 8.36 -17.65 -10.96
N ALA A 299 7.19 -17.38 -11.52
CA ALA A 299 6.43 -16.14 -11.28
C ALA A 299 6.08 -16.00 -9.78
N ALA A 300 5.63 -17.07 -9.14
CA ALA A 300 5.37 -17.09 -7.70
C ALA A 300 6.63 -16.77 -6.87
N ARG A 301 7.78 -17.35 -7.24
CA ARG A 301 9.08 -17.06 -6.59
C ARG A 301 9.48 -15.59 -6.75
N LEU A 302 9.41 -15.06 -7.98
CA LEU A 302 9.70 -13.65 -8.26
C LEU A 302 8.78 -12.72 -7.48
N SER A 303 7.47 -13.01 -7.42
CA SER A 303 6.50 -12.26 -6.62
C SER A 303 6.92 -12.16 -5.14
N GLY A 304 7.46 -13.23 -4.57
CA GLY A 304 7.97 -13.24 -3.20
C GLY A 304 9.19 -12.33 -3.00
N LEU A 305 10.14 -12.38 -3.94
CA LEU A 305 11.34 -11.52 -3.92
C LEU A 305 10.98 -10.04 -4.12
N VAL A 306 10.04 -9.74 -5.02
CA VAL A 306 9.51 -8.39 -5.23
C VAL A 306 8.81 -7.89 -3.97
N GLY A 307 8.05 -8.73 -3.28
CA GLY A 307 7.44 -8.37 -2.00
C GLY A 307 8.47 -8.00 -0.93
N LEU A 308 9.55 -8.79 -0.82
CA LEU A 308 10.66 -8.50 0.09
C LEU A 308 11.36 -7.18 -0.27
N ALA A 309 11.67 -6.97 -1.55
CA ALA A 309 12.26 -5.72 -2.00
C ALA A 309 11.32 -4.52 -1.79
N GLY A 310 10.01 -4.71 -2.00
CA GLY A 310 8.98 -3.71 -1.78
C GLY A 310 8.89 -3.24 -0.33
N VAL A 311 8.92 -4.17 0.64
CA VAL A 311 8.89 -3.78 2.06
C VAL A 311 10.19 -3.07 2.47
N LEU A 312 11.34 -3.47 1.93
CA LEU A 312 12.61 -2.74 2.15
C LEU A 312 12.55 -1.31 1.57
N CYS A 313 12.01 -1.14 0.36
CA CYS A 313 11.78 0.19 -0.23
C CYS A 313 10.82 1.04 0.63
N ALA A 314 9.74 0.44 1.13
CA ALA A 314 8.79 1.14 2.00
C ALA A 314 9.45 1.59 3.32
N VAL A 315 10.25 0.73 3.96
CA VAL A 315 11.03 1.08 5.16
C VAL A 315 12.01 2.21 4.87
N ALA A 316 12.74 2.13 3.75
CA ALA A 316 13.67 3.18 3.34
C ALA A 316 12.96 4.52 3.11
N ALA A 317 11.79 4.52 2.45
CA ALA A 317 10.98 5.71 2.22
C ALA A 317 10.49 6.35 3.53
N VAL A 318 10.00 5.53 4.48
CA VAL A 318 9.61 6.01 5.82
C VAL A 318 10.81 6.61 6.57
N GLY A 319 11.98 5.97 6.48
CA GLY A 319 13.22 6.46 7.09
C GLY A 319 13.68 7.81 6.51
N ALA A 320 13.67 7.94 5.18
CA ALA A 320 14.03 9.16 4.48
C ALA A 320 13.08 10.33 4.82
N GLY A 321 11.77 10.09 4.85
CA GLY A 321 10.78 11.08 5.29
C GLY A 321 11.02 11.55 6.72
N GLY A 322 11.38 10.63 7.62
CA GLY A 322 11.73 10.95 9.00
C GLY A 322 13.03 11.75 9.15
N ALA A 323 14.04 11.47 8.31
CA ALA A 323 15.27 12.25 8.26
C ALA A 323 15.02 13.68 7.76
N LEU A 324 14.26 13.83 6.67
CA LEU A 324 13.93 15.14 6.10
C LEU A 324 13.13 16.00 7.09
N ALA A 325 12.12 15.44 7.75
CA ALA A 325 11.32 16.14 8.76
C ALA A 325 12.18 16.67 9.93
N ARG A 326 13.22 15.93 10.34
CA ARG A 326 14.18 16.40 11.35
C ARG A 326 15.04 17.56 10.86
N ILE A 327 15.54 17.49 9.62
CA ILE A 327 16.39 18.54 9.04
C ILE A 327 15.60 19.86 8.96
N LEU A 328 14.37 19.79 8.44
CA LEU A 328 13.48 20.95 8.33
C LEU A 328 13.08 21.50 9.70
N GLY A 329 12.75 20.63 10.66
CA GLY A 329 12.43 21.03 12.03
C GLY A 329 13.60 21.66 12.81
N ARG A 330 14.84 21.37 12.43
CA ARG A 330 16.04 22.04 12.98
C ARG A 330 16.26 23.43 12.39
N ARG A 331 15.95 23.64 11.11
CA ARG A 331 16.08 24.94 10.43
C ARG A 331 15.02 25.97 10.85
N GLY A 332 13.85 25.51 11.33
CA GLY A 332 12.78 26.39 11.83
C GLY A 332 12.92 26.86 13.28
N ARG A 333 13.99 26.48 13.99
CA ARG A 333 14.29 27.05 15.32
C ARG A 333 15.14 28.31 15.13
N PRO A 334 14.67 29.50 15.53
CA PRO A 334 15.52 30.69 15.49
C PRO A 334 16.78 30.45 16.31
N ALA A 335 17.94 30.74 15.72
CA ALA A 335 19.19 30.77 16.44
C ALA A 335 19.18 31.95 17.40
N GLY A 336 19.40 31.69 18.69
CA GLY A 336 19.70 32.73 19.67
C GLY A 336 18.50 33.23 20.48
N VAL A 337 18.16 32.50 21.54
CA VAL A 337 17.99 33.13 22.86
C VAL A 337 18.80 32.23 23.80
N GLY A 338 20.04 32.65 24.10
CA GLY A 338 20.82 32.03 25.15
C GLY A 338 20.06 32.12 26.48
N PRO A 339 20.31 31.20 27.43
CA PRO A 339 19.76 31.37 28.77
C PRO A 339 20.18 32.75 29.31
N PRO A 340 19.28 33.51 29.97
CA PRO A 340 19.67 34.77 30.56
C PRO A 340 20.84 34.51 31.51
N ASP A 341 21.93 35.22 31.26
CA ASP A 341 23.15 35.21 32.04
C ASP A 341 22.77 35.52 33.50
N ARG A 342 22.92 34.54 34.39
CA ARG A 342 22.76 34.73 35.83
C ARG A 342 24.07 35.26 36.39
N THR A 343 24.47 36.44 35.96
CA THR A 343 25.55 37.20 36.60
C THR A 343 25.16 38.67 36.65
N GLY A 344 25.13 39.23 37.88
CA GLY A 344 25.01 40.68 38.11
C GLY A 344 23.66 41.14 38.69
N GLY A 345 23.59 41.23 40.02
CA GLY A 345 22.50 41.93 40.70
C GLY A 345 22.22 41.48 42.14
N ARG A 346 23.26 41.42 43.00
CA ARG A 346 23.00 41.42 44.45
C ARG A 346 22.39 42.77 44.80
N ALA A 347 21.08 42.79 45.08
CA ALA A 347 20.43 43.92 45.72
C ALA A 347 21.04 44.12 47.11
N ALA A 348 21.47 45.35 47.40
CA ALA A 348 21.87 45.77 48.73
C ALA A 348 20.70 45.62 49.72
N PRO A 349 20.95 45.27 51.00
CA PRO A 349 19.90 45.25 52.01
C PRO A 349 19.43 46.69 52.29
N PRO A 350 18.16 46.91 52.67
CA PRO A 350 17.66 48.24 52.98
C PRO A 350 18.30 48.79 54.25
N GLU A 351 18.80 50.02 54.18
CA GLU A 351 19.24 50.81 55.34
C GLU A 351 18.09 51.05 56.31
N GLU A 352 18.32 50.73 57.58
CA GLU A 352 17.47 51.14 58.70
C GLU A 352 17.51 52.67 58.85
N VAL A 353 16.35 53.31 58.73
CA VAL A 353 16.19 54.73 59.04
C VAL A 353 16.09 54.90 60.57
N PRO A 354 16.98 55.67 61.21
CA PRO A 354 17.00 55.80 62.66
C PRO A 354 15.80 56.58 63.20
N ALA A 355 15.33 56.14 64.37
CA ALA A 355 14.20 56.66 65.11
C ALA A 355 14.44 58.06 65.69
N SER A 356 14.31 59.12 64.88
CA SER A 356 14.31 60.51 65.40
C SER A 356 13.38 61.49 64.67
N ARG A 357 12.45 61.00 63.82
CA ARG A 357 11.36 61.82 63.26
C ARG A 357 10.00 61.13 63.38
N ARG A 358 9.54 60.96 64.61
CA ARG A 358 8.12 60.76 64.94
C ARG A 358 7.71 61.80 65.98
N ARG A 359 7.34 62.99 65.54
CA ARG A 359 6.51 63.95 66.28
C ARG A 359 6.03 65.04 65.32
N ALA A 360 4.73 65.33 65.39
CA ALA A 360 3.93 66.21 64.52
C ALA A 360 3.85 65.69 63.07
N VAL A 361 2.73 65.16 62.57
CA VAL A 361 1.43 65.82 62.47
C VAL A 361 0.33 64.77 62.61
N ALA A 362 -0.32 64.75 63.78
CA ALA A 362 -1.63 64.14 63.99
C ALA A 362 -2.42 65.13 64.85
N ALA A 363 -3.03 66.12 64.21
CA ALA A 363 -4.07 66.97 64.79
C ALA A 363 -4.74 67.81 63.70
N GLY A 364 -6.06 67.66 63.54
CA GLY A 364 -6.91 68.57 62.74
C GLY A 364 -7.83 67.84 61.77
N ARG A 365 -8.92 67.22 62.26
CA ARG A 365 -10.33 67.71 62.21
C ARG A 365 -10.99 67.48 60.83
N GLN A 366 -11.92 66.52 60.72
CA GLN A 366 -13.37 66.70 60.93
C GLN A 366 -13.96 67.92 60.21
N ARG A 367 -14.51 67.71 59.01
CA ARG A 367 -15.94 67.85 58.67
C ARG A 367 -16.21 67.36 57.25
#